data_AF-A0A963R383-F1
#
_entry.id   AF-A0A963R383-F1
#
_cell.length_a   1.000
_cell.length_b   1.000
_cell.length_c   1.000
_cell.angle_alpha   90.00
_cell.angle_beta   90.00
_cell.angle_gamma   90.00
#
_symmetry.space_group_name_H-M   'P 1'
#
loop_
_entity.id
_entity.type
_entity.pdbx_description
1 polymer ?
#
loop_
_entity_poly.entity_id
_entity_poly.type
_entity_poly.pdbx_seq_one_letter_code
_entity_poly.pdbx_strand_id
1 'polypeptide(L)'
;MATAAQTTTSARSEERFFFTLACTMAAIIVAGFSVNLAAGRSTFAVPPIYHVHAAVFFSWIGLFVTQTWLVASGNVALHRRLGWSSAILVPVMVGLGMAIMLVSLRRNGGPFFFDANEFLIS
;
A
#
# COMPACT_ATOMS: atom_id res chain seq x y z
N MET A 1 25.38 -6.24 38.74
CA MET A 1 24.17 -5.41 38.57
C MET A 1 24.44 -4.42 37.45
N ALA A 2 23.98 -4.70 36.23
CA ALA A 2 24.10 -3.77 35.10
C ALA A 2 22.92 -4.03 34.15
N THR A 3 21.78 -3.43 34.44
CA THR A 3 20.59 -3.43 33.58
C THR A 3 20.05 -2.01 33.53
N ALA A 4 19.64 -1.59 32.34
CA ALA A 4 18.92 -0.34 32.00
C ALA A 4 19.76 0.90 31.65
N ALA A 5 20.17 1.00 30.38
CA ALA A 5 20.41 2.30 29.71
C ALA A 5 20.28 2.27 28.15
N GLN A 6 19.97 1.13 27.52
CA GLN A 6 19.96 1.03 26.03
C GLN A 6 18.56 1.15 25.39
N THR A 7 17.48 1.14 26.16
CA THR A 7 16.12 0.94 25.63
C THR A 7 15.57 2.12 24.83
N THR A 8 15.82 3.36 25.26
CA THR A 8 15.20 4.57 24.67
C THR A 8 15.85 4.98 23.35
N THR A 9 17.18 4.92 23.27
CA THR A 9 17.92 5.22 22.03
C THR A 9 17.60 4.19 20.94
N SER A 10 17.48 2.90 21.30
CA SER A 10 17.10 1.84 20.37
C SER A 10 15.70 2.05 19.80
N ALA A 11 14.70 2.31 20.66
CA ALA A 11 13.32 2.53 20.23
C ALA A 11 13.19 3.72 19.26
N ARG A 12 13.86 4.84 19.55
CA ARG A 12 13.83 6.01 18.65
C ARG A 12 14.52 5.76 17.30
N SER A 13 15.58 4.95 17.30
CA SER A 13 16.24 4.52 16.05
C SER A 13 15.32 3.65 15.21
N GLU A 14 14.60 2.74 15.84
CA GLU A 14 13.63 1.84 15.20
C GLU A 14 12.45 2.60 14.59
N GLU A 15 11.87 3.56 15.32
CA GLU A 15 10.80 4.43 14.80
C GLU A 15 11.22 5.21 13.55
N ARG A 16 12.43 5.78 13.58
CA ARG A 16 13.01 6.49 12.42
C ARG A 16 13.26 5.56 11.24
N PHE A 17 13.71 4.34 11.51
CA PHE A 17 13.90 3.31 10.49
C PHE A 17 12.59 3.00 9.79
N PHE A 18 11.52 2.71 10.53
CA PHE A 18 10.20 2.42 9.95
C PHE A 18 9.62 3.59 9.16
N PHE A 19 9.77 4.82 9.64
CA PHE A 19 9.34 6.00 8.90
C PHE A 19 10.13 6.16 7.58
N THR A 20 11.45 6.00 7.62
CA THR A 20 12.30 6.07 6.42
C THR A 20 11.93 4.98 5.42
N LEU A 21 11.69 3.76 5.89
CA LEU A 21 11.23 2.66 5.07
C LEU A 21 9.87 2.97 4.41
N ALA A 22 8.90 3.48 5.18
CA ALA A 22 7.59 3.84 4.67
C ALA A 22 7.68 4.93 3.56
N CYS A 23 8.46 5.98 3.78
CA CYS A 23 8.72 7.01 2.77
C CYS A 23 9.42 6.45 1.53
N THR A 24 10.39 5.55 1.72
CA THR A 24 11.11 4.91 0.61
C THR A 24 10.17 4.04 -0.22
N MET A 25 9.33 3.22 0.41
CA MET A 25 8.31 2.42 -0.25
C MET A 25 7.33 3.30 -1.03
N ALA A 26 6.83 4.38 -0.41
CA ALA A 26 5.93 5.33 -1.06
C ALA A 26 6.58 5.96 -2.31
N ALA A 27 7.84 6.39 -2.20
CA ALA A 27 8.59 6.96 -3.31
C ALA A 27 8.77 5.96 -4.45
N ILE A 28 9.14 4.71 -4.14
CA ILE A 28 9.28 3.63 -5.15
C ILE A 28 7.95 3.39 -5.86
N ILE A 29 6.83 3.33 -5.13
CA ILE A 29 5.52 3.07 -5.73
C ILE A 29 5.14 4.23 -6.67
N VAL A 30 5.22 5.47 -6.21
CA VAL A 30 4.91 6.66 -7.04
C VAL A 30 5.82 6.72 -8.27
N ALA A 31 7.12 6.46 -8.09
CA ALA A 31 8.08 6.45 -9.19
C ALA A 31 7.75 5.35 -10.21
N GLY A 32 7.39 4.14 -9.77
CA GLY A 32 7.02 3.02 -10.65
C GLY A 32 5.82 3.36 -11.55
N PHE A 33 4.76 3.95 -10.99
CA PHE A 33 3.61 4.42 -11.79
C PHE A 33 4.00 5.55 -12.75
N SER A 34 4.77 6.52 -12.27
CA SER A 34 5.20 7.68 -13.08
C SER A 34 6.07 7.27 -14.26
N VAL A 35 7.02 6.34 -14.04
CA VAL A 35 7.90 5.79 -15.08
C VAL A 35 7.10 5.01 -16.12
N ASN A 36 6.15 4.17 -15.71
CA ASN A 36 5.33 3.41 -16.66
C ASN A 36 4.41 4.33 -17.49
N LEU A 37 3.88 5.40 -16.89
CA LEU A 37 3.13 6.42 -17.59
C LEU A 37 4.01 7.17 -18.60
N ALA A 38 5.18 7.66 -18.18
CA ALA A 38 6.12 8.38 -19.05
C ALA A 38 6.67 7.51 -20.19
N ALA A 39 6.85 6.22 -19.95
CA ALA A 39 7.27 5.24 -20.95
C ALA A 39 6.15 4.79 -21.89
N GLY A 40 4.92 5.31 -21.76
CA GLY A 40 3.77 4.94 -22.58
C GLY A 40 3.24 3.52 -22.35
N ARG A 41 3.68 2.85 -21.27
CA ARG A 41 3.22 1.50 -20.88
C ARG A 41 1.93 1.54 -20.07
N SER A 42 1.52 2.72 -19.62
CA SER A 42 0.28 2.93 -18.87
C SER A 42 -0.45 4.16 -19.41
N THR A 43 -1.77 4.17 -19.23
CA THR A 43 -2.65 5.26 -19.66
C THR A 43 -3.75 5.47 -18.64
N PHE A 44 -4.23 6.72 -18.54
CA PHE A 44 -5.43 7.04 -17.76
C PHE A 44 -6.73 6.69 -18.52
N ALA A 45 -6.65 6.32 -19.79
CA ALA A 45 -7.79 5.83 -20.57
C ALA A 45 -8.11 4.37 -20.23
N VAL A 46 -8.43 4.11 -18.96
CA VAL A 46 -8.78 2.80 -18.40
C VAL A 46 -10.17 2.85 -17.75
N PRO A 47 -10.87 1.71 -17.61
CA PRO A 47 -12.15 1.68 -16.92
C PRO A 47 -12.09 2.29 -15.50
N PRO A 48 -13.17 2.91 -15.01
CA PRO A 48 -13.20 3.60 -13.71
C PRO A 48 -12.66 2.79 -12.53
N ILE A 49 -12.85 1.46 -12.55
CA ILE A 49 -12.38 0.56 -11.49
C ILE A 49 -10.86 0.63 -11.25
N TYR A 50 -10.06 0.89 -12.28
CA TYR A 50 -8.60 1.06 -12.14
C TYR A 50 -8.26 2.32 -11.35
N HIS A 51 -9.02 3.40 -11.54
CA HIS A 51 -8.84 4.64 -10.78
C HIS A 51 -9.28 4.50 -9.33
N VAL A 52 -10.40 3.80 -9.08
CA VAL A 52 -10.86 3.51 -7.72
C VAL A 52 -9.85 2.63 -6.98
N HIS A 53 -9.36 1.57 -7.64
CA HIS A 53 -8.30 0.72 -7.11
C HIS A 53 -7.05 1.54 -6.76
N ALA A 54 -6.57 2.37 -7.69
CA ALA A 54 -5.43 3.23 -7.43
C ALA A 54 -5.67 4.17 -6.24
N ALA A 55 -6.80 4.89 -6.20
CA ALA A 55 -7.11 5.83 -5.12
C ALA A 55 -7.13 5.15 -3.74
N VAL A 56 -7.73 3.96 -3.64
CA VAL A 56 -7.80 3.20 -2.38
C VAL A 56 -6.42 2.70 -1.95
N PHE A 57 -5.60 2.19 -2.87
CA PHE A 57 -4.27 1.68 -2.51
C PHE A 57 -3.28 2.82 -2.21
N PHE A 58 -3.38 3.96 -2.91
CA PHE A 58 -2.61 5.15 -2.58
C PHE A 58 -3.02 5.78 -1.24
N SER A 59 -4.30 5.72 -0.87
CA SER A 59 -4.73 6.16 0.48
C SER A 59 -4.15 5.26 1.57
N TRP A 60 -4.03 3.95 1.33
CA TRP A 60 -3.33 3.04 2.23
C TRP A 60 -1.84 3.37 2.39
N ILE A 61 -1.12 3.69 1.30
CA ILE A 61 0.28 4.15 1.37
C ILE A 61 0.38 5.43 2.21
N GLY A 62 -0.49 6.40 1.95
CA GLY A 62 -0.55 7.65 2.73
C GLY A 62 -0.82 7.39 4.21
N LEU A 63 -1.75 6.48 4.52
CA LEU A 63 -2.04 6.06 5.88
C LEU A 63 -0.81 5.41 6.52
N PHE A 64 -0.13 4.49 5.83
CA PHE A 64 1.06 3.80 6.35
C PHE A 64 2.21 4.76 6.69
N VAL A 65 2.51 5.71 5.80
CA VAL A 65 3.49 6.79 6.07
C VAL A 65 3.03 7.64 7.26
N THR A 66 1.75 8.00 7.32
CA THR A 66 1.18 8.77 8.43
C THR A 66 1.31 8.01 9.75
N GLN A 67 1.02 6.71 9.78
CA GLN A 67 1.09 5.89 10.99
C GLN A 67 2.51 5.81 11.55
N THR A 68 3.51 5.60 10.69
CA THR A 68 4.93 5.54 11.10
C THR A 68 5.43 6.91 11.55
N TRP A 69 5.02 7.99 10.89
CA TRP A 69 5.30 9.36 11.31
C TRP A 69 4.70 9.71 12.68
N LEU A 70 3.46 9.29 12.95
CA LEU A 70 2.79 9.58 14.21
C LEU A 70 3.48 8.91 15.40
N VAL A 71 3.99 7.69 15.24
CA VAL A 71 4.80 7.05 16.29
C VAL A 71 6.14 7.76 16.44
N ALA A 72 6.85 8.04 15.35
CA ALA A 72 8.14 8.72 15.39
C ALA A 72 8.08 10.18 15.94
N SER A 73 6.90 10.81 15.88
CA SER A 73 6.62 12.12 16.48
C SER A 73 6.06 12.05 17.90
N GLY A 74 5.89 10.84 18.45
CA GLY A 74 5.38 10.60 19.81
C GLY A 74 3.85 10.70 19.96
N ASN A 75 3.10 10.91 18.88
CA ASN A 75 1.63 11.03 18.91
C ASN A 75 0.93 9.67 18.77
N VAL A 76 1.17 8.78 19.73
CA VAL A 76 0.63 7.42 19.75
C VAL A 76 -0.90 7.40 19.88
N ALA A 77 -1.48 8.41 20.52
CA ALA A 77 -2.93 8.52 20.65
C ALA A 77 -3.61 8.67 19.28
N LEU A 78 -3.09 9.55 18.42
CA LEU A 78 -3.61 9.73 17.07
C LEU A 78 -3.30 8.53 16.16
N HIS A 79 -2.13 7.89 16.32
CA HIS A 79 -1.80 6.62 15.66
C HIS A 79 -2.89 5.57 15.91
N ARG A 80 -3.24 5.35 17.19
CA ARG A 80 -4.30 4.39 17.57
C ARG A 80 -5.66 4.77 16.99
N ARG A 81 -6.03 6.05 17.05
CA ARG A 81 -7.33 6.53 16.56
C ARG A 81 -7.45 6.42 15.04
N LEU A 82 -6.44 6.87 14.29
CA LEU A 82 -6.43 6.79 12.83
C LEU A 82 -6.24 5.36 12.34
N GLY A 83 -5.50 4.53 13.08
CA GLY A 83 -5.28 3.12 12.75
C GLY A 83 -6.59 2.34 12.56
N TRP A 84 -7.65 2.70 13.29
CA TRP A 84 -8.99 2.12 13.13
C TRP A 84 -9.59 2.30 11.74
N SER A 85 -9.19 3.32 10.97
CA SER A 85 -9.62 3.45 9.57
C SER A 85 -9.21 2.24 8.71
N SER A 86 -8.14 1.53 9.10
CA SER A 86 -7.67 0.31 8.45
C SER A 86 -8.69 -0.83 8.55
N ALA A 87 -9.54 -0.85 9.58
CA ALA A 87 -10.57 -1.87 9.75
C ALA A 87 -11.60 -1.86 8.60
N ILE A 88 -11.79 -0.71 7.93
CA ILE A 88 -12.63 -0.57 6.75
C ILE A 88 -11.76 -0.64 5.48
N LEU A 89 -10.62 0.04 5.49
CA LEU A 89 -9.76 0.16 4.30
C LEU A 89 -9.25 -1.21 3.83
N VAL A 90 -8.83 -2.09 4.74
CA VAL A 90 -8.27 -3.39 4.38
C VAL A 90 -9.30 -4.31 3.70
N PRO A 91 -10.51 -4.53 4.25
CA PRO A 91 -11.55 -5.27 3.53
C PRO A 91 -11.89 -4.70 2.15
N VAL A 92 -11.95 -3.37 2.03
CA VAL A 92 -12.18 -2.70 0.74
C VAL A 92 -11.03 -2.97 -0.24
N MET A 93 -9.78 -2.91 0.21
CA MET A 93 -8.61 -3.26 -0.60
C MET A 93 -8.64 -4.71 -1.07
N VAL A 94 -9.00 -5.64 -0.19
CA VAL A 94 -9.11 -7.07 -0.52
C VAL A 94 -10.18 -7.29 -1.60
N GLY A 95 -11.38 -6.71 -1.42
CA GLY A 95 -12.45 -6.79 -2.41
C GLY A 95 -12.06 -6.16 -3.76
N LEU A 96 -11.46 -4.97 -3.74
CA LEU A 96 -10.99 -4.29 -4.96
C LEU A 96 -9.83 -5.04 -5.64
N GLY A 97 -8.97 -5.70 -4.86
CA GLY A 97 -7.89 -6.54 -5.39
C GLY A 97 -8.44 -7.74 -6.18
N MET A 98 -9.45 -8.41 -5.65
CA MET A 98 -10.14 -9.48 -6.40
C MET A 98 -10.87 -8.93 -7.63
N ALA A 99 -11.59 -7.81 -7.47
CA ALA A 99 -12.35 -7.22 -8.57
C ALA A 99 -11.45 -6.76 -9.73
N ILE A 100 -10.30 -6.12 -9.44
CA ILE A 100 -9.38 -5.66 -10.49
C ILE A 100 -8.72 -6.85 -11.21
N MET A 101 -8.44 -7.94 -10.50
CA MET A 101 -7.93 -9.18 -11.09
C MET A 101 -8.92 -9.73 -12.11
N LEU A 102 -10.19 -9.88 -11.72
CA LEU A 102 -11.25 -10.39 -12.60
C LEU A 102 -11.47 -9.48 -13.82
N VAL A 103 -11.50 -8.16 -13.62
CA VAL A 103 -11.65 -7.20 -14.73
C VAL A 103 -10.46 -7.27 -15.67
N SER A 104 -9.23 -7.34 -15.13
CA SER A 104 -8.02 -7.44 -15.95
C SER A 104 -7.98 -8.74 -16.74
N LEU A 105 -8.34 -9.88 -16.13
CA LEU A 105 -8.42 -11.17 -16.81
C LEU A 105 -9.42 -11.15 -17.97
N ARG A 106 -10.62 -10.60 -17.75
CA ARG A 106 -11.64 -10.47 -18.80
C ARG A 106 -11.23 -9.54 -19.94
N ARG A 107 -10.44 -8.51 -19.65
CA ARG A 107 -10.01 -7.50 -20.63
C ARG A 107 -8.75 -7.89 -21.39
N ASN A 108 -7.78 -8.51 -20.70
CA ASN A 108 -6.42 -8.72 -21.20
C ASN A 108 -6.03 -10.20 -21.31
N GLY A 109 -6.88 -11.12 -20.83
CA GLY A 109 -6.58 -12.55 -20.74
C GLY A 109 -5.74 -12.93 -19.51
N GLY A 110 -5.51 -14.22 -19.36
CA GLY A 110 -4.58 -14.78 -18.37
C GLY A 110 -3.11 -14.55 -18.74
N PRO A 111 -2.18 -14.71 -17.79
CA PRO A 111 -0.76 -14.72 -18.11
C PRO A 111 -0.43 -15.89 -19.05
N PHE A 112 0.61 -15.76 -19.88
CA PHE A 112 0.94 -16.72 -20.94
C PHE A 112 1.23 -18.17 -20.48
N PHE A 113 1.34 -18.39 -19.16
CA PHE A 113 1.65 -19.68 -18.54
C PHE A 113 0.47 -20.29 -17.75
N PHE A 114 -0.65 -19.58 -17.55
CA PHE A 114 -1.85 -20.12 -16.90
C PHE A 114 -3.10 -19.86 -17.74
N ASP A 115 -3.99 -20.86 -17.80
CA ASP A 115 -5.29 -20.69 -18.43
C ASP A 115 -6.17 -19.72 -17.60
N ALA A 116 -7.03 -18.94 -18.25
CA ALA A 116 -7.91 -18.01 -17.57
C ALA A 116 -8.91 -18.73 -16.64
N ASN A 117 -9.26 -19.98 -16.95
CA ASN A 117 -10.16 -20.81 -16.14
C ASN A 117 -9.55 -21.21 -14.78
N GLU A 118 -8.24 -21.12 -14.59
CA GLU A 118 -7.62 -21.34 -13.27
C GLU A 118 -7.97 -20.22 -12.27
N PHE A 119 -8.39 -19.05 -12.78
CA PHE A 119 -8.77 -17.89 -11.98
C PHE A 119 -10.28 -17.63 -11.95
N LEU A 120 -11.04 -18.31 -12.81
CA LEU A 120 -12.49 -18.21 -12.92
C LEU A 120 -13.07 -19.53 -12.46
N ILE A 121 -13.84 -19.53 -11.38
CA ILE A 121 -14.64 -20.70 -11.02
C ILE A 121 -15.73 -20.84 -12.10
N SER A 122 -15.54 -21.78 -13.02
CA SER A 122 -16.44 -22.11 -14.13
C SER A 122 -16.88 -23.56 -14.06
#